data_AF-B5JLR3-F1
#
_entry.id   AF-B5JLR3-F1
#
_cell.length_a   1.000
_cell.length_b   1.000
_cell.length_c   1.000
_cell.angle_alpha   90.00
_cell.angle_beta   90.00
_cell.angle_gamma   90.00
#
_symmetry.space_group_name_H-M   'P 1'
#
loop_
_entity.id
_entity.type
_entity.pdbx_description
1 polymer ?
#
loop_
_entity_poly.entity_id
_entity_poly.type
_entity_poly.pdbx_seq_one_letter_code
_entity_poly.pdbx_strand_id
1 'polypeptide(L)'
;MDKKEAQSTEPIRAPHKTALILLAAATIALGLASRRYDIFPDLLKNYPGDALWATLVFIVWAFLLPHLSIKKIAALTLATSLAIELSQLYKAPWINQLRDTLFGKLVLGSGFDPIDLVAYLAGALLGMATVSLLPRIDSSKCSLNT
;
A
#
# COMPACT_ATOMS: atom_id res chain seq x y z
N MET A 1 -29.79 -23.26 -9.16
CA MET A 1 -28.34 -23.32 -8.87
C MET A 1 -27.78 -21.94 -9.15
N ASP A 2 -27.38 -21.28 -8.08
CA ASP A 2 -27.26 -19.82 -7.93
C ASP A 2 -26.16 -19.23 -8.82
N LYS A 3 -26.54 -18.27 -9.68
CA LYS A 3 -25.60 -17.41 -10.43
C LYS A 3 -25.06 -16.35 -9.46
N LYS A 4 -24.27 -16.77 -8.47
CA LYS A 4 -23.53 -15.86 -7.62
C LYS A 4 -22.08 -15.80 -8.07
N GLU A 5 -21.69 -14.58 -8.43
CA GLU A 5 -20.34 -14.06 -8.25
C GLU A 5 -19.28 -14.54 -9.25
N ALA A 6 -19.59 -14.47 -10.54
CA ALA A 6 -18.58 -13.97 -11.48
C ALA A 6 -18.35 -12.48 -11.17
N GLN A 7 -17.59 -12.21 -10.11
CA GLN A 7 -17.04 -10.88 -9.85
C GLN A 7 -16.15 -10.53 -11.04
N SER A 8 -16.70 -9.76 -11.97
CA SER A 8 -15.99 -9.02 -12.99
C SER A 8 -14.93 -8.18 -12.27
N THR A 9 -13.74 -8.74 -12.16
CA THR A 9 -12.57 -8.09 -11.61
C THR A 9 -12.08 -7.17 -12.71
N GLU A 10 -12.81 -6.07 -12.93
CA GLU A 10 -12.41 -4.99 -13.82
C GLU A 10 -10.93 -4.69 -13.54
N PRO A 11 -10.04 -4.80 -14.56
CA PRO A 11 -8.65 -4.40 -14.40
C PRO A 11 -8.63 -2.95 -13.92
N ILE A 12 -7.58 -2.54 -13.19
CA ILE A 12 -7.43 -1.12 -12.86
C ILE A 12 -7.37 -0.34 -14.17
N ARG A 13 -8.48 0.32 -14.53
CA ARG A 13 -8.51 1.28 -15.63
C ARG A 13 -7.56 2.39 -15.23
N ALA A 14 -6.42 2.46 -15.93
CA ALA A 14 -5.23 3.17 -15.47
C ALA A 14 -5.55 4.60 -14.99
N PRO A 15 -5.52 4.87 -13.67
CA PRO A 15 -5.46 6.24 -13.21
C PRO A 15 -4.19 6.89 -13.77
N HIS A 16 -4.21 8.20 -14.01
CA HIS A 16 -3.07 8.89 -14.60
C HIS A 16 -1.81 8.60 -13.77
N LYS A 17 -0.74 8.07 -14.39
CA LYS A 17 0.50 7.67 -13.68
C LYS A 17 1.03 8.78 -12.76
N THR A 18 0.89 10.04 -13.18
CA THR A 18 1.23 11.22 -12.39
C THR A 18 0.43 11.34 -11.09
N ALA A 19 -0.86 11.00 -11.07
CA ALA A 19 -1.68 11.04 -9.86
C ALA A 19 -1.19 9.99 -8.84
N LEU A 20 -0.83 8.79 -9.30
CA LEU A 20 -0.24 7.76 -8.44
C LEU A 20 1.11 8.19 -7.87
N ILE A 21 1.96 8.84 -8.67
CA ILE A 21 3.26 9.35 -8.22
C ILE A 21 3.09 10.45 -7.16
N LEU A 22 2.17 11.39 -7.37
CA LEU A 22 1.88 12.45 -6.39
C LEU A 22 1.32 11.88 -5.09
N LEU A 23 0.43 10.90 -5.19
CA LEU A 23 -0.10 10.19 -4.02
C LEU A 23 1.01 9.45 -3.27
N ALA A 24 1.88 8.72 -3.97
CA ALA A 24 3.03 8.04 -3.34
C ALA A 24 3.94 9.04 -2.60
N ALA A 25 4.26 10.18 -3.22
CA ALA A 25 5.07 11.22 -2.61
C ALA A 25 4.40 11.81 -1.35
N ALA A 26 3.09 12.07 -1.41
CA ALA A 26 2.31 12.53 -0.27
C ALA A 26 2.28 11.48 0.86
N THR A 27 2.05 10.20 0.54
CA THR A 27 2.06 9.10 1.50
C THR A 27 3.42 8.94 2.17
N ILE A 28 4.52 9.09 1.44
CA ILE A 28 5.88 9.08 2.00
C ILE A 28 6.08 10.25 2.96
N ALA A 29 5.71 11.47 2.55
CA ALA A 29 5.86 12.66 3.39
C ALA A 29 5.04 12.53 4.69
N LEU A 30 3.79 12.08 4.59
CA LEU A 30 2.93 11.84 5.75
C LEU A 30 3.43 10.70 6.63
N GLY A 31 3.95 9.61 6.04
CA GLY A 31 4.52 8.48 6.77
C GLY A 31 5.74 8.90 7.58
N LEU A 32 6.67 9.65 6.97
CA LEU A 32 7.84 10.19 7.66
C LEU A 32 7.44 11.23 8.74
N ALA A 33 6.46 12.08 8.45
CA ALA A 33 5.94 13.04 9.42
C ALA A 33 5.31 12.33 10.62
N SER A 34 4.52 11.27 10.39
CA SER A 34 3.89 10.48 11.48
C SER A 34 4.92 9.87 12.43
N ARG A 35 6.10 9.49 11.92
CA ARG A 35 7.21 8.95 12.72
C ARG A 35 8.07 10.04 13.38
N ARG A 36 8.06 11.27 12.82
CA ARG A 36 8.88 12.40 13.31
C ARG A 36 8.17 13.21 14.38
N TYR A 37 6.86 13.33 14.29
CA TYR A 37 6.03 14.11 15.19
C TYR A 37 5.27 13.17 16.11
N ASP A 38 5.42 13.37 17.42
CA ASP A 38 4.82 12.55 18.46
C ASP A 38 3.35 12.97 18.71
N ILE A 39 2.54 12.94 17.65
CA ILE A 39 1.18 13.48 17.64
C ILE A 39 0.16 12.42 18.10
N PHE A 40 0.55 11.14 18.09
CA PHE A 40 -0.33 10.03 18.43
C PHE A 40 -0.07 9.56 19.87
N PRO A 41 -1.11 9.05 20.57
CA PRO A 41 -0.94 8.42 21.88
C PRO A 41 0.12 7.31 21.80
N ASP A 42 0.85 7.04 22.88
CA ASP A 42 1.91 6.01 22.91
C ASP A 42 1.43 4.64 22.40
N LEU A 43 0.16 4.31 22.65
CA LEU A 43 -0.50 3.09 22.17
C LEU A 43 -0.64 3.01 20.64
N LEU A 44 -0.65 4.13 19.94
CA LEU A 44 -0.88 4.24 18.50
C LEU A 44 0.31 4.84 17.75
N LYS A 45 1.44 5.03 18.41
CA LYS A 45 2.55 5.83 17.87
C LYS A 45 3.15 5.29 16.56
N ASN A 46 3.15 3.97 16.37
CA ASN A 46 3.78 3.32 15.21
C ASN A 46 2.79 3.00 14.07
N TYR A 47 1.57 2.59 14.41
CA TYR A 47 0.58 2.06 13.44
C TYR A 47 0.16 3.02 12.31
N PRO A 48 0.05 4.35 12.49
CA PRO A 48 -0.22 5.29 11.40
C PRO A 48 0.86 5.24 10.33
N GLY A 49 2.12 5.10 10.75
CA GLY A 49 3.26 4.95 9.86
C GLY A 49 3.20 3.65 9.07
N ASP A 50 2.77 2.55 9.69
CA ASP A 50 2.68 1.23 9.06
C ASP A 50 1.47 1.12 8.12
N ALA A 51 0.34 1.75 8.46
CA ALA A 51 -0.80 1.89 7.57
C ALA A 51 -0.46 2.73 6.32
N LEU A 52 0.27 3.84 6.48
CA LEU A 52 0.75 4.65 5.36
C LEU A 52 1.79 3.89 4.52
N TRP A 53 2.64 3.09 5.16
CA TRP A 53 3.59 2.23 4.45
C TRP A 53 2.86 1.16 3.60
N ALA A 54 1.83 0.49 4.13
CA ALA A 54 1.03 -0.44 3.33
C ALA A 54 0.28 0.25 2.18
N THR A 55 -0.19 1.49 2.40
CA THR A 55 -0.79 2.31 1.34
C THR A 55 0.21 2.58 0.23
N LEU A 56 1.48 2.86 0.56
CA LEU A 56 2.55 3.05 -0.41
C LEU A 56 2.81 1.78 -1.21
N VAL A 57 2.90 0.62 -0.56
CA VAL A 57 3.09 -0.68 -1.22
C VAL A 57 1.93 -1.00 -2.17
N PHE A 58 0.70 -0.68 -1.76
CA PHE A 58 -0.46 -0.79 -2.64
C PHE A 58 -0.31 0.07 -3.90
N ILE A 59 0.08 1.33 -3.76
CA ILE A 59 0.30 2.25 -4.89
C ILE A 59 1.41 1.71 -5.81
N VAL A 60 2.50 1.18 -5.25
CA VAL A 60 3.59 0.56 -6.02
C VAL A 60 3.10 -0.64 -6.83
N TRP A 61 2.33 -1.54 -6.23
CA TRP A 61 1.76 -2.67 -6.95
C TRP A 61 0.74 -2.24 -8.02
N ALA A 62 -0.08 -1.23 -7.74
CA ALA A 62 -1.00 -0.64 -8.72
C ALA A 62 -0.26 0.02 -9.89
N PHE A 63 0.92 0.59 -9.64
CA PHE A 63 1.78 1.17 -10.66
C PHE A 63 2.49 0.11 -11.51
N LEU A 64 3.03 -0.94 -10.88
CA LEU A 64 3.77 -2.02 -11.56
C LEU A 64 2.86 -2.97 -12.33
N LEU A 65 1.68 -3.28 -11.78
CA LEU A 65 0.76 -4.28 -12.31
C LEU A 65 -0.65 -3.70 -12.56
N PRO A 66 -0.78 -2.66 -13.41
CA PRO A 66 -2.06 -1.98 -13.63
C PRO A 66 -3.13 -2.86 -14.29
N HIS A 67 -2.73 -3.99 -14.89
CA HIS A 67 -3.65 -4.95 -15.49
C HIS A 67 -4.33 -5.86 -14.46
N LEU A 68 -3.85 -5.88 -13.21
CA LEU A 68 -4.48 -6.62 -12.12
C LEU A 68 -5.68 -5.84 -11.57
N SER A 69 -6.62 -6.57 -10.97
CA SER A 69 -7.74 -5.95 -10.28
C SER A 69 -7.30 -5.38 -8.93
N ILE A 70 -8.03 -4.35 -8.47
CA ILE A 70 -7.83 -3.70 -7.16
C ILE A 70 -7.73 -4.73 -6.02
N LYS A 71 -8.58 -5.76 -6.05
CA LYS A 71 -8.58 -6.84 -5.05
C LYS A 71 -7.30 -7.67 -5.07
N LYS A 72 -6.77 -7.98 -6.27
CA LYS A 72 -5.51 -8.73 -6.40
C LYS A 72 -4.33 -7.90 -5.90
N ILE A 73 -4.32 -6.60 -6.16
CA ILE A 73 -3.28 -5.69 -5.65
C ILE A 73 -3.37 -5.53 -4.13
N ALA A 74 -4.58 -5.45 -3.56
CA ALA A 74 -4.76 -5.49 -2.11
C ALA A 74 -4.22 -6.80 -1.52
N ALA A 75 -4.51 -7.94 -2.14
CA ALA A 75 -3.99 -9.24 -1.70
C ALA A 75 -2.45 -9.30 -1.78
N LEU A 76 -1.84 -8.78 -2.86
CA LEU A 76 -0.38 -8.68 -2.99
C LEU A 76 0.24 -7.77 -1.92
N THR A 77 -0.43 -6.66 -1.60
CA THR A 77 -0.01 -5.74 -0.54
C THR A 77 0.02 -6.45 0.81
N LEU A 78 -1.08 -7.12 1.17
CA LEU A 78 -1.17 -7.90 2.42
C LEU A 78 -0.16 -9.05 2.46
N ALA A 79 0.04 -9.75 1.34
CA ALA A 79 1.03 -10.81 1.25
C ALA A 79 2.47 -10.26 1.41
N THR A 80 2.75 -9.07 0.86
CA THR A 80 4.05 -8.39 1.00
C THR A 80 4.29 -8.00 2.46
N SER A 81 3.30 -7.37 3.10
CA SER A 81 3.34 -7.04 4.53
C SER A 81 3.56 -8.29 5.40
N LEU A 82 2.80 -9.35 5.16
CA LEU A 82 2.95 -10.60 5.90
C LEU A 82 4.33 -11.24 5.69
N ALA A 83 4.85 -11.23 4.46
CA ALA A 83 6.19 -11.75 4.18
C ALA A 83 7.28 -10.95 4.92
N ILE A 84 7.11 -9.63 5.04
CA ILE A 84 8.04 -8.76 5.78
C ILE A 84 7.96 -9.04 7.28
N GLU A 85 6.76 -9.12 7.87
CA GLU A 85 6.56 -9.52 9.27
C GLU A 85 7.19 -10.89 9.57
N LEU A 86 6.90 -11.90 8.74
CA LEU A 86 7.50 -13.23 8.88
C LEU A 86 9.02 -13.19 8.71
N SER A 87 9.54 -12.33 7.84
CA SER A 87 10.99 -12.15 7.69
C SER A 87 11.62 -11.70 9.00
N GLN A 88 10.92 -10.94 9.86
CA GLN A 88 11.48 -10.43 11.12
C GLN A 88 11.70 -11.52 12.16
N LEU A 89 10.98 -12.66 12.06
CA LEU A 89 11.27 -13.87 12.82
C LEU A 89 12.55 -14.57 12.35
N TYR A 90 12.96 -14.33 11.10
CA TYR A 90 14.22 -14.83 10.56
C TYR A 90 15.40 -13.93 10.98
N LYS A 91 16.27 -14.48 11.84
CA LYS A 91 17.36 -13.75 12.52
C LYS A 91 18.78 -14.04 11.97
N ALA A 92 18.90 -14.41 10.70
CA ALA A 92 20.22 -14.66 10.11
C ALA A 92 21.11 -13.38 10.12
N PRO A 93 22.45 -13.52 10.22
CA PRO A 93 23.34 -12.35 10.30
C PRO A 93 23.21 -11.38 9.12
N TRP A 94 23.09 -11.90 7.90
CA TRP A 94 22.99 -11.09 6.68
C TRP A 94 21.70 -10.25 6.63
N ILE A 95 20.57 -10.77 7.12
CA ILE A 95 19.29 -10.04 7.09
C ILE A 95 19.24 -8.99 8.19
N ASN A 96 19.87 -9.27 9.33
CA ASN A 96 19.99 -8.29 10.41
C ASN A 96 20.93 -7.14 10.01
N GLN A 97 22.04 -7.41 9.32
CA GLN A 97 22.89 -6.36 8.74
C GLN A 97 22.12 -5.46 7.77
N LEU A 98 21.21 -6.02 6.97
CA LEU A 98 20.32 -5.23 6.13
C LEU A 98 19.40 -4.33 6.96
N ARG A 99 18.76 -4.89 8.01
CA ARG A 99 17.88 -4.14 8.93
C ARG A 99 18.60 -3.04 9.69
N ASP A 100 19.90 -3.19 9.94
CA ASP A 100 20.67 -2.15 10.63
C ASP A 100 20.87 -0.90 9.78
N THR A 101 20.72 -1.01 8.46
CA THR A 101 20.70 0.16 7.56
C THR A 101 19.40 0.96 7.71
N LEU A 102 19.47 2.28 7.46
CA LEU A 102 18.28 3.15 7.50
C LEU A 102 17.18 2.67 6.55
N PHE A 103 17.57 2.25 5.34
CA PHE A 103 16.63 1.76 4.34
C PHE A 103 16.01 0.42 4.75
N GLY A 104 16.81 -0.50 5.29
CA GLY A 104 16.32 -1.79 5.79
C GLY A 104 15.34 -1.62 6.95
N LYS A 105 15.61 -0.72 7.90
CA LYS A 105 14.65 -0.37 8.96
C LYS A 105 13.32 0.18 8.43
N LEU A 106 13.37 1.03 7.40
CA LEU A 106 12.17 1.64 6.81
C LEU A 106 11.33 0.66 5.96
N VAL A 107 11.97 -0.32 5.32
CA VAL A 107 11.29 -1.26 4.41
C VAL A 107 10.95 -2.58 5.09
N LEU A 108 11.87 -3.12 5.91
CA LEU A 108 11.72 -4.44 6.54
C LEU A 108 11.21 -4.36 7.99
N GLY A 109 11.22 -3.17 8.59
CA GLY A 109 10.90 -3.00 10.02
C GLY A 109 11.95 -3.61 10.95
N SER A 110 11.77 -3.38 12.25
CA SER A 110 12.72 -3.79 13.30
C SER A 110 12.21 -4.86 14.26
N GLY A 111 10.91 -5.15 14.27
CA GLY A 111 10.30 -6.10 15.19
C GLY A 111 8.93 -6.55 14.72
N PHE A 112 8.58 -7.78 15.09
CA PHE A 112 7.31 -8.43 14.73
C PHE A 112 6.23 -8.02 15.72
N ASP A 113 5.17 -7.40 15.22
CA ASP A 113 3.96 -7.11 15.98
C ASP A 113 2.73 -7.60 15.19
N PRO A 114 1.99 -8.60 15.69
CA PRO A 114 0.75 -9.04 15.05
C PRO A 114 -0.29 -7.93 14.83
N ILE A 115 -0.26 -6.86 15.63
CA ILE A 115 -1.16 -5.71 15.46
C ILE A 115 -0.80 -4.91 14.20
N ASP A 116 0.45 -4.98 13.72
CA ASP A 116 0.85 -4.36 12.46
C ASP A 116 0.05 -4.92 11.28
N LEU A 117 -0.39 -6.19 11.33
CA LEU A 117 -1.28 -6.75 10.32
C LEU A 117 -2.62 -6.00 10.22
N VAL A 118 -3.14 -5.48 11.34
CA VAL A 118 -4.36 -4.66 11.36
C VAL A 118 -4.08 -3.30 10.73
N ALA A 119 -2.93 -2.69 11.02
CA ALA A 119 -2.50 -1.44 10.40
C ALA A 119 -2.29 -1.60 8.89
N TYR A 120 -1.68 -2.70 8.45
CA TYR A 120 -1.51 -3.02 7.03
C TYR A 120 -2.84 -3.27 6.32
N LEU A 121 -3.81 -3.92 6.99
CA LEU A 121 -5.16 -4.06 6.46
C LEU A 121 -5.83 -2.70 6.28
N ALA A 122 -5.73 -1.82 7.27
CA ALA A 122 -6.25 -0.45 7.17
C ALA A 122 -5.57 0.32 6.01
N GLY A 123 -4.25 0.19 5.86
CA GLY A 123 -3.49 0.79 4.75
C GLY A 123 -3.93 0.26 3.37
N ALA A 124 -4.16 -1.04 3.24
CA ALA A 124 -4.66 -1.62 1.99
C ALA A 124 -6.05 -1.08 1.64
N LEU A 125 -6.95 -0.97 2.62
CA LEU A 125 -8.29 -0.39 2.42
C LEU A 125 -8.22 1.10 2.05
N LEU A 126 -7.33 1.87 2.67
CA LEU A 126 -7.08 3.25 2.31
C LEU A 126 -6.58 3.36 0.87
N GLY A 127 -5.58 2.57 0.47
CA GLY A 127 -5.09 2.52 -0.91
C GLY A 127 -6.18 2.18 -1.93
N MET A 128 -7.04 1.21 -1.61
CA MET A 128 -8.22 0.89 -2.42
C MET A 128 -9.17 2.09 -2.56
N ALA A 129 -9.48 2.78 -1.45
CA ALA A 129 -10.35 3.95 -1.45
C ALA A 129 -9.74 5.09 -2.29
N THR A 130 -8.45 5.39 -2.10
CA THR A 130 -7.73 6.44 -2.83
C THR A 130 -7.77 6.20 -4.34
N VAL A 131 -7.44 4.98 -4.79
CA VAL A 131 -7.46 4.66 -6.22
C VAL A 131 -8.89 4.66 -6.77
N SER A 132 -9.88 4.23 -5.98
CA SER A 132 -11.28 4.21 -6.39
C SER A 132 -11.92 5.60 -6.50
N LEU A 133 -11.44 6.57 -5.69
CA LEU A 133 -11.90 7.95 -5.65
C LEU A 133 -11.25 8.85 -6.70
N LEU A 134 -10.15 8.43 -7.34
CA LEU A 134 -9.52 9.22 -8.39
C LEU A 134 -10.51 9.47 -9.55
N PRO A 135 -10.67 10.74 -10.00
CA PRO A 135 -11.60 11.09 -11.07
C PRO A 135 -11.35 10.25 -12.31
N ARG A 136 -12.39 9.53 -12.74
CA ARG A 136 -12.40 8.73 -13.95
C ARG A 136 -12.54 9.68 -15.14
N ILE A 137 -11.43 10.13 -15.71
CA ILE A 137 -11.49 10.87 -16.97
C ILE A 137 -11.69 9.84 -18.08
N ASP A 138 -12.94 9.64 -18.46
CA ASP A 138 -13.32 8.81 -19.58
C ASP A 138 -12.76 9.43 -20.87
N SER A 139 -11.81 8.75 -21.51
CA SER A 139 -11.18 9.18 -22.77
C SER A 139 -12.17 9.24 -23.94
N SER A 140 -13.42 8.78 -23.74
CA SER A 140 -14.48 8.74 -24.77
C SER A 140 -14.95 10.13 -25.22
N LYS A 141 -14.58 11.23 -24.55
CA LYS A 141 -14.98 12.59 -24.97
C LYS A 141 -14.07 13.24 -26.03
N CYS A 142 -13.02 12.55 -26.51
CA CYS A 142 -12.13 13.07 -27.57
C CYS A 142 -12.45 12.47 -28.96
N SER A 143 -13.72 12.27 -29.29
CA SER A 143 -14.17 11.78 -30.62
C SER A 143 -15.48 12.40 -31.13
N LEU A 144 -16.03 13.40 -30.45
CA LEU A 144 -17.28 14.08 -30.86
C LEU A 144 -17.03 15.56 -31.08
N ASN A 145 -16.15 15.87 -32.05
CA ASN A 145 -16.12 17.15 -32.74
C ASN A 145 -15.26 16.99 -34.00
N THR A 146 -15.82 16.40 -35.06
CA THR A 146 -15.37 16.56 -36.44
C THR A 146 -16.57 16.41 -37.35
#